data_AF-A0A5J5DUD8-F1
#
_entry.id   AF-A0A5J5DUD8-F1
#
_cell.length_a   1.000
_cell.length_b   1.000
_cell.length_c   1.000
_cell.angle_alpha   90.00
_cell.angle_beta   90.00
_cell.angle_gamma   90.00
#
_symmetry.space_group_name_H-M   'P 1'
#
loop_
_entity.id
_entity.type
_entity.pdbx_description
1 polymer ?
#
loop_
_entity_poly.entity_id
_entity_poly.type
_entity_poly.pdbx_seq_one_letter_code
_entity_poly.pdbx_strand_id
1 'polypeptide(L)'
;MEAGPATVDGWKGYAMISFSNATFSKMDGVDPGSATTMLDGLLLQGESVRYAFKGSPGWVVFTDRRLVTVTVKGLTGKRRDHTFLPYSCVRAYGIETGGSFDVDATLDLWFGGLGHIDGQTGVISGPCAVSLKFVPGIDVREIGAFIAGKIM
;
A
#
# COMPACT_ATOMS: atom_id res chain seq x y z
N MET A 1 -21.30 -28.20 37.94
CA MET A 1 -21.36 -28.00 36.48
C MET A 1 -21.65 -26.53 36.26
N GLU A 2 -20.60 -25.73 36.23
CA GLU A 2 -20.70 -24.31 35.89
C GLU A 2 -20.28 -24.22 34.42
N ALA A 3 -21.22 -23.81 33.55
CA ALA A 3 -20.91 -23.55 32.17
C ALA A 3 -19.95 -22.36 32.13
N GLY A 4 -18.69 -22.61 31.74
CA GLY A 4 -17.74 -21.54 31.49
C GLY A 4 -18.29 -20.56 30.46
N PRO A 5 -17.86 -19.28 30.49
CA PRO A 5 -18.38 -18.28 29.58
C PRO A 5 -18.14 -18.72 28.14
N ALA A 6 -19.21 -18.71 27.34
CA ALA A 6 -19.16 -18.94 25.92
C ALA A 6 -18.14 -17.96 25.32
N THR A 7 -17.02 -18.49 24.83
CA THR A 7 -16.08 -17.73 24.01
C THR A 7 -16.84 -17.33 22.75
N VAL A 8 -17.24 -16.07 22.69
CA VAL A 8 -17.75 -15.46 21.46
C VAL A 8 -16.61 -15.42 20.44
N ASP A 9 -16.49 -16.50 19.68
CA ASP A 9 -15.85 -16.51 18.37
C ASP A 9 -16.53 -15.46 17.49
N GLY A 10 -16.01 -14.23 17.48
CA GLY A 10 -16.77 -13.14 16.83
C GLY A 10 -16.05 -11.84 16.51
N TRP A 11 -14.88 -11.55 17.07
CA TRP A 11 -14.16 -10.32 16.77
C TRP A 11 -12.65 -10.59 16.60
N LYS A 12 -12.27 -11.20 15.47
CA LYS A 12 -10.92 -10.99 14.93
C LYS A 12 -10.88 -9.54 14.47
N GLY A 13 -10.16 -8.69 15.20
CA GLY A 13 -10.00 -7.27 14.86
C GLY A 13 -9.50 -7.11 13.44
N TYR A 14 -10.41 -6.77 12.52
CA TYR A 14 -10.05 -6.40 11.16
C TYR A 14 -9.55 -4.96 11.19
N ALA A 15 -8.27 -4.75 11.48
CA ALA A 15 -7.62 -3.56 10.98
C ALA A 15 -7.76 -3.63 9.44
N MET A 16 -8.51 -2.69 8.86
CA MET A 16 -8.69 -2.61 7.39
C MET A 16 -7.33 -2.51 6.68
N ILE A 17 -6.36 -1.91 7.36
CA ILE A 17 -4.94 -1.96 7.06
C ILE A 17 -4.30 -3.03 7.96
N SER A 18 -3.92 -4.18 7.40
CA SER A 18 -3.04 -5.12 8.11
C SER A 18 -1.63 -4.57 8.00
N PHE A 19 -1.07 -4.04 9.09
CA PHE A 19 0.27 -3.42 9.12
C PHE A 19 1.43 -4.44 9.00
N SER A 20 1.14 -5.69 8.67
CA SER A 20 2.11 -6.68 8.24
C SER A 20 2.58 -6.36 6.80
N ASN A 21 3.81 -5.86 6.64
CA ASN A 21 4.56 -5.68 5.38
C ASN A 21 3.77 -6.02 4.09
N ALA A 22 3.14 -5.01 3.48
CA ALA A 22 2.34 -5.21 2.28
C ALA A 22 3.26 -5.32 1.06
N THR A 23 3.21 -6.45 0.34
CA THR A 23 3.96 -6.65 -0.90
C THR A 23 3.02 -6.64 -2.09
N PHE A 24 3.34 -5.82 -3.08
CA PHE A 24 2.69 -5.78 -4.38
C PHE A 24 3.67 -6.24 -5.44
N SER A 25 3.28 -7.23 -6.23
CA SER A 25 4.16 -7.89 -7.20
C SER A 25 3.63 -7.75 -8.61
N LYS A 26 4.54 -7.80 -9.60
CA LYS A 26 4.22 -7.65 -11.03
C LYS A 26 3.50 -6.33 -11.31
N MET A 27 4.00 -5.26 -10.72
CA MET A 27 3.44 -3.93 -10.87
C MET A 27 3.78 -3.41 -12.26
N ASP A 28 2.77 -3.34 -13.12
CA ASP A 28 2.86 -2.79 -14.46
C ASP A 28 2.27 -1.37 -14.51
N GLY A 29 2.84 -0.54 -15.37
CA GLY A 29 2.41 0.84 -15.57
C GLY A 29 1.02 0.89 -16.20
N VAL A 30 0.16 1.73 -15.65
CA VAL A 30 -1.19 1.95 -16.18
C VAL A 30 -1.48 3.44 -16.28
N ASP A 31 -2.41 3.79 -17.16
CA ASP A 31 -2.82 5.17 -17.37
C ASP A 31 -3.30 5.83 -16.06
N PRO A 32 -2.74 7.00 -15.67
CA PRO A 32 -3.19 7.76 -14.51
C PRO A 32 -4.68 8.13 -14.52
N GLY A 33 -5.28 8.32 -15.70
CA GLY A 33 -6.71 8.59 -15.86
C GLY A 33 -7.58 7.42 -15.38
N SER A 34 -7.17 6.18 -15.66
CA SER A 34 -7.84 4.98 -15.15
C SER A 34 -7.84 4.90 -13.62
N ALA A 35 -6.72 5.28 -12.99
CA ALA A 35 -6.64 5.35 -11.53
C ALA A 35 -7.45 6.53 -10.95
N THR A 36 -7.52 7.65 -11.67
CA THR A 36 -8.35 8.80 -11.30
C THR A 36 -9.83 8.39 -11.23
N THR A 37 -10.33 7.70 -12.25
CA THR A 37 -11.70 7.14 -12.25
C THR A 37 -11.93 6.14 -11.12
N MET A 38 -10.95 5.27 -10.84
CA MET A 38 -11.04 4.31 -9.74
C MET A 38 -11.09 4.99 -8.35
N LEU A 39 -10.50 6.18 -8.22
CA LEU A 39 -10.45 6.97 -7.00
C LEU A 39 -11.46 8.13 -7.00
N ASP A 40 -12.46 8.09 -7.89
CA ASP A 40 -13.49 9.12 -7.97
C ASP A 40 -14.20 9.30 -6.61
N GLY A 41 -14.39 10.56 -6.22
CA GLY A 41 -14.90 10.95 -4.90
C GLY A 41 -13.97 10.68 -3.70
N LEU A 42 -12.79 10.06 -3.89
CA LEU A 42 -11.81 9.78 -2.82
C LEU A 42 -10.58 10.71 -2.89
N LEU A 43 -10.36 11.38 -4.02
CA LEU A 43 -9.33 12.39 -4.20
C LEU A 43 -9.76 13.73 -3.58
N LEU A 44 -8.82 14.42 -2.94
CA LEU A 44 -9.03 15.77 -2.45
C LEU A 44 -9.13 16.76 -3.60
N GLN A 45 -9.73 17.93 -3.36
CA GLN A 45 -9.76 19.00 -4.35
C GLN A 45 -8.32 19.41 -4.74
N GLY A 46 -8.05 19.35 -6.04
CA GLY A 46 -6.73 19.63 -6.64
C GLY A 46 -5.69 18.52 -6.46
N GLU A 47 -6.02 17.40 -5.80
CA GLU A 47 -5.16 16.22 -5.76
C GLU A 47 -5.12 15.56 -7.14
N SER A 48 -3.92 15.29 -7.65
CA SER A 48 -3.69 14.78 -9.00
C SER A 48 -2.92 13.46 -8.95
N VAL A 49 -3.38 12.45 -9.70
CA VAL A 49 -2.64 11.20 -9.89
C VAL A 49 -1.39 11.47 -10.74
N ARG A 50 -0.22 11.01 -10.26
CA ARG A 50 1.08 11.15 -10.92
C ARG A 50 1.53 9.86 -11.58
N TYR A 51 1.47 8.76 -10.82
CA TYR A 51 1.79 7.43 -11.31
C TYR A 51 0.73 6.45 -10.83
N ALA A 52 0.43 5.46 -11.66
CA ALA A 52 -0.46 4.38 -11.31
C ALA A 52 0.12 3.06 -11.81
N PHE A 53 0.02 2.04 -10.96
CA PHE A 53 0.49 0.71 -11.25
C PHE A 53 -0.57 -0.32 -10.85
N LYS A 54 -0.65 -1.40 -11.62
CA LYS A 54 -1.52 -2.53 -11.33
C LYS A 54 -0.70 -3.82 -11.31
N GLY A 55 -0.94 -4.64 -10.30
CA GLY A 55 -0.32 -5.95 -10.14
C GLY A 55 -1.14 -6.82 -9.19
N SER A 56 -0.48 -7.71 -8.47
CA SER A 56 -1.10 -8.57 -7.46
C SER A 56 -0.71 -8.09 -6.05
N PRO A 57 -1.65 -7.81 -5.14
CA PRO A 57 -3.09 -8.12 -5.20
C PRO A 57 -3.97 -6.98 -5.74
N GLY A 58 -3.41 -5.93 -6.32
CA GLY A 58 -4.22 -4.82 -6.81
C GLY A 58 -3.42 -3.63 -7.32
N TRP A 59 -3.90 -2.44 -7.02
CA TRP A 59 -3.37 -1.19 -7.55
C TRP A 59 -2.54 -0.45 -6.50
N VAL A 60 -1.54 0.27 -7.00
CA VAL A 60 -0.78 1.24 -6.23
C VAL A 60 -0.72 2.54 -7.03
N VAL A 61 -1.14 3.63 -6.40
CA VAL A 61 -1.33 4.93 -7.04
C VAL A 61 -0.56 5.97 -6.25
N PHE A 62 0.31 6.70 -6.92
CA PHE A 62 1.03 7.84 -6.37
C PHE A 62 0.31 9.10 -6.81
N THR A 63 -0.26 9.84 -5.86
CA THR A 63 -0.79 11.19 -6.11
C THR A 63 0.27 12.23 -5.78
N ASP A 64 -0.02 13.52 -6.00
CA ASP A 64 0.85 14.59 -5.53
C ASP A 64 0.89 14.73 -3.99
N ARG A 65 0.03 14.02 -3.24
CA ARG A 65 -0.11 14.14 -1.78
C ARG A 65 0.21 12.87 -1.00
N ARG A 66 -0.04 11.69 -1.57
CA ARG A 66 0.00 10.42 -0.84
C ARG A 66 0.12 9.21 -1.77
N LEU A 67 0.56 8.09 -1.19
CA LEU A 67 0.42 6.77 -1.77
C LEU A 67 -0.98 6.22 -1.47
N VAL A 68 -1.63 5.63 -2.47
CA VAL A 68 -2.91 4.95 -2.30
C VAL A 68 -2.79 3.52 -2.80
N THR A 69 -3.13 2.54 -1.97
CA THR A 69 -3.21 1.13 -2.41
C THR A 69 -4.66 0.70 -2.47
N VAL A 70 -5.04 0.00 -3.53
CA VAL A 70 -6.39 -0.54 -3.70
C VAL A 70 -6.30 -2.04 -3.89
N THR A 71 -6.74 -2.81 -2.89
CA THR A 71 -6.73 -4.27 -2.93
C THR A 71 -8.15 -4.81 -3.11
N VAL A 72 -8.28 -5.94 -3.81
CA VAL A 72 -9.58 -6.61 -3.95
C VAL A 72 -9.74 -7.62 -2.82
N LYS A 73 -10.86 -7.55 -2.10
CA LYS A 73 -11.21 -8.49 -1.01
C LYS A 73 -12.47 -9.30 -1.33
N GLY A 74 -12.52 -10.49 -0.74
CA GLY A 74 -13.67 -11.39 -0.78
C GLY A 74 -13.77 -12.22 -2.06
N LEU A 75 -14.52 -13.32 -1.98
CA LEU A 75 -14.67 -14.30 -3.06
C LEU A 75 -15.27 -13.72 -4.34
N THR A 76 -16.13 -12.71 -4.22
CA THR A 76 -16.78 -12.05 -5.37
C THR A 76 -15.94 -10.96 -6.02
N GLY A 77 -14.84 -10.56 -5.38
CA GLY A 77 -13.95 -9.49 -5.85
C GLY A 77 -14.60 -8.10 -5.96
N LYS A 78 -15.82 -7.92 -5.44
CA LYS A 78 -16.55 -6.64 -5.51
C LYS A 78 -16.12 -5.65 -4.44
N ARG A 79 -15.62 -6.15 -3.30
CA ARG A 79 -15.14 -5.28 -2.21
C ARG A 79 -13.72 -4.84 -2.50
N ARG A 80 -13.49 -3.54 -2.44
CA ARG A 80 -12.15 -2.95 -2.58
C ARG A 80 -11.77 -2.27 -1.28
N ASP A 81 -10.54 -2.50 -0.85
CA ASP A 81 -9.98 -1.87 0.32
C ASP A 81 -8.97 -0.82 -0.13
N HIS A 82 -9.31 0.44 0.15
CA HIS A 82 -8.48 1.60 -0.15
C HIS A 82 -7.69 2.00 1.09
N THR A 83 -6.37 2.05 0.97
CA THR A 83 -5.47 2.51 2.02
C THR A 83 -4.75 3.75 1.54
N PHE A 84 -4.75 4.79 2.36
CA PHE A 84 -4.17 6.10 2.04
C PHE A 84 -3.00 6.35 2.98
N LEU A 85 -1.81 6.52 2.41
CA LEU A 85 -0.55 6.65 3.14
C LEU A 85 0.10 7.99 2.77
N PRO A 86 -0.08 9.04 3.60
CA PRO A 86 0.51 10.35 3.38
C PRO A 86 2.04 10.28 3.26
N TYR A 87 2.62 11.10 2.39
CA TYR A 87 4.08 11.16 2.26
C TYR A 87 4.77 11.65 3.55
N SER A 88 4.09 12.47 4.36
CA SER A 88 4.56 12.89 5.68
C SER A 88 4.82 11.75 6.67
N CYS A 89 4.27 10.55 6.42
CA CYS A 89 4.48 9.37 7.25
C CYS A 89 5.67 8.52 6.78
N VAL A 90 6.19 8.74 5.56
CA VAL A 90 7.35 8.00 5.03
C VAL A 90 8.60 8.45 5.79
N ARG A 91 9.29 7.50 6.42
CA ARG A 91 10.53 7.73 7.17
C ARG A 91 11.78 7.31 6.42
N ALA A 92 11.64 6.33 5.54
CA ALA A 92 12.70 5.88 4.65
C ALA A 92 12.08 5.27 3.40
N TYR A 93 12.86 5.24 2.32
CA TYR A 93 12.55 4.46 1.12
C TYR A 93 13.85 3.87 0.58
N GLY A 94 13.73 2.79 -0.20
CA GLY A 94 14.84 2.05 -0.77
C GLY A 94 14.47 1.59 -2.17
N ILE A 95 15.44 1.63 -3.07
CA ILE A 95 15.25 1.25 -4.47
C ILE A 95 16.28 0.19 -4.81
N GLU A 96 15.82 -0.90 -5.37
CA GLU A 96 16.63 -1.92 -5.99
C GLU A 96 16.33 -1.90 -7.49
N THR A 97 17.30 -1.47 -8.28
CA THR A 97 17.18 -1.45 -9.74
C THR A 97 17.46 -2.83 -10.31
N GLY A 98 16.66 -3.25 -11.29
CA GLY A 98 16.94 -4.46 -12.05
C GLY A 98 18.29 -4.40 -12.77
N GLY A 99 19.04 -5.51 -12.74
CA GLY A 99 20.29 -5.69 -13.51
C GLY A 99 20.05 -6.10 -14.96
N SER A 100 21.12 -6.44 -15.70
CA SER A 100 21.08 -6.76 -17.13
C SER A 100 20.28 -8.01 -17.54
N PHE A 101 19.77 -8.80 -16.59
CA PHE A 101 19.05 -10.05 -16.86
C PHE A 101 17.74 -10.11 -16.07
N ASP A 102 16.64 -9.62 -16.66
CA ASP A 102 15.24 -9.89 -16.27
C ASP A 102 14.92 -9.79 -14.76
N VAL A 103 15.61 -8.90 -14.04
CA VAL A 103 15.36 -8.71 -12.61
C VAL A 103 14.30 -7.63 -12.44
N ASP A 104 13.19 -7.99 -11.81
CA ASP A 104 12.16 -7.06 -11.35
C ASP A 104 12.79 -5.99 -10.45
N ALA A 105 12.56 -4.72 -10.78
CA ALA A 105 12.99 -3.63 -9.93
C ALA A 105 12.07 -3.53 -8.70
N THR A 106 12.61 -3.15 -7.55
CA THR A 106 11.85 -3.06 -6.29
C THR A 106 11.94 -1.65 -5.70
N LEU A 107 10.82 -1.17 -5.15
CA LEU A 107 10.74 0.04 -4.33
C LEU A 107 10.11 -0.34 -2.99
N ASP A 108 10.83 -0.08 -1.92
CA ASP A 108 10.32 -0.22 -0.55
C ASP A 108 10.09 1.16 0.07
N LEU A 109 8.96 1.32 0.73
CA LEU A 109 8.62 2.52 1.52
C LEU A 109 8.37 2.11 2.97
N TRP A 110 9.09 2.71 3.90
CA TRP A 110 8.91 2.53 5.34
C TRP A 110 8.17 3.71 5.94
N PHE A 111 7.05 3.41 6.59
CA PHE A 111 6.18 4.39 7.22
C PHE A 111 6.33 4.32 8.75
N GLY A 112 6.49 5.49 9.37
CA GLY A 112 6.59 5.64 10.82
C GLY A 112 5.29 6.14 11.44
N GLY A 113 5.11 5.88 12.73
CA GLY A 113 3.94 6.36 13.50
C GLY A 113 2.63 5.62 13.19
N LEU A 114 2.67 4.57 12.35
CA LEU A 114 1.54 3.71 12.03
C LEU A 114 1.48 2.53 13.02
N GLY A 115 1.27 2.82 14.30
CA GLY A 115 1.07 1.79 15.32
C GLY A 115 -0.40 1.40 15.41
N HIS A 116 -0.70 0.11 15.27
CA HIS A 116 -1.96 -0.46 15.73
C HIS A 116 -1.71 -1.16 17.07
N ILE A 117 -2.51 -0.84 18.08
CA ILE A 117 -2.53 -1.63 19.32
C ILE A 117 -3.48 -2.78 19.06
N ASP A 118 -2.94 -3.99 18.95
CA ASP A 118 -3.77 -5.18 18.98
C ASP A 118 -4.44 -5.27 20.36
N GLY A 119 -5.77 -5.11 20.39
CA GLY A 119 -6.55 -5.13 21.63
C GLY A 119 -6.57 -6.48 22.36
N GLN A 120 -6.11 -7.57 21.72
CA GLN A 120 -5.99 -8.89 22.32
C GLN A 120 -4.57 -9.18 22.82
N THR A 121 -3.54 -8.77 22.05
CA THR A 121 -2.14 -9.10 22.37
C THR A 121 -1.36 -7.96 23.02
N GLY A 122 -1.86 -6.73 22.98
CA GLY A 122 -1.17 -5.53 23.46
C GLY A 122 0.07 -5.16 22.64
N VAL A 123 0.32 -5.86 21.53
CA VAL A 123 1.46 -5.63 20.65
C VAL A 123 1.18 -4.38 19.82
N ILE A 124 2.14 -3.45 19.83
CA ILE A 124 2.19 -2.33 18.90
C ILE A 124 2.83 -2.87 17.62
N SER A 125 2.07 -2.91 16.52
CA SER A 125 2.66 -3.27 15.23
C SER A 125 3.76 -2.27 14.87
N GLY A 126 4.96 -2.77 14.56
CA GLY A 126 6.13 -1.97 14.22
C GLY A 126 5.98 -1.15 12.92
N PRO A 127 7.07 -0.52 12.43
CA PRO A 127 7.02 0.29 11.21
C PRO A 127 6.40 -0.50 10.05
N CYS A 128 5.44 0.12 9.37
CA CYS A 128 4.76 -0.51 8.23
C CYS A 128 5.62 -0.32 6.99
N ALA A 129 5.95 -1.41 6.28
CA ALA A 129 6.60 -1.33 4.98
C ALA A 129 5.60 -1.65 3.85
N VAL A 130 5.68 -0.90 2.76
CA VAL A 130 5.05 -1.24 1.48
C VAL A 130 6.16 -1.55 0.48
N SER A 131 6.18 -2.77 -0.03
CA SER A 131 7.14 -3.25 -1.03
C SER A 131 6.46 -3.39 -2.38
N LEU A 132 7.03 -2.77 -3.41
CA LEU A 132 6.51 -2.76 -4.78
C LEU A 132 7.54 -3.41 -5.71
N LYS A 133 7.20 -4.52 -6.33
CA LYS A 133 8.02 -5.21 -7.32
C LYS A 133 7.44 -4.99 -8.71
N PHE A 134 8.20 -4.31 -9.56
CA PHE A 134 7.78 -3.87 -10.87
C PHE A 134 8.23 -4.84 -11.95
N VAL A 135 7.42 -4.95 -13.00
CA VAL A 135 7.81 -5.66 -14.22
C VAL A 135 8.99 -4.95 -14.91
N PRO A 136 9.77 -5.64 -15.75
CA PRO A 136 10.84 -5.00 -16.52
C PRO A 136 10.35 -3.81 -17.33
N GLY A 137 11.18 -2.76 -17.43
CA GLY A 137 10.88 -1.56 -18.22
C GLY A 137 10.31 -0.38 -17.41
N ILE A 138 9.96 -0.57 -16.14
CA ILE A 138 9.58 0.54 -15.25
C ILE A 138 10.84 1.20 -14.68
N ASP A 139 10.99 2.52 -14.91
CA ASP A 139 12.08 3.29 -14.29
C ASP A 139 11.76 3.64 -12.83
N VAL A 140 12.09 2.73 -11.93
CA VAL A 140 11.89 2.92 -10.48
C VAL A 140 12.67 4.09 -9.90
N ARG A 141 13.71 4.59 -10.59
CA ARG A 141 14.50 5.73 -10.13
C ARG A 141 13.70 7.02 -10.25
N GLU A 142 12.87 7.13 -11.28
CA GLU A 142 11.97 8.28 -11.47
C GLU A 142 10.95 8.34 -10.33
N ILE A 143 10.33 7.21 -10.00
CA ILE A 143 9.40 7.08 -8.87
C ILE A 143 10.12 7.41 -7.55
N GLY A 144 11.35 6.93 -7.41
CA GLY A 144 12.25 7.25 -6.31
C GLY A 144 12.49 8.73 -6.12
N ALA A 145 12.91 9.42 -7.18
CA ALA A 145 13.14 10.86 -7.18
C ALA A 145 11.85 11.64 -6.86
N PHE A 146 10.71 11.17 -7.38
CA PHE A 146 9.41 11.73 -7.06
C PHE A 146 9.11 11.63 -5.56
N ILE A 147 9.28 10.47 -4.94
CA ILE A 147 9.08 10.28 -3.49
C ILE A 147 10.06 11.14 -2.69
N ALA A 148 11.33 11.19 -3.10
CA ALA A 148 12.34 12.02 -2.47
C ALA A 148 11.90 13.48 -2.40
N GLY A 149 11.38 14.03 -3.51
CA GLY A 149 10.84 15.39 -3.56
C GLY A 149 9.54 15.61 -2.77
N LYS A 150 8.94 14.57 -2.20
CA LYS A 150 7.74 14.65 -1.33
C LYS A 150 8.07 14.54 0.16
N ILE A 151 9.22 13.97 0.51
CA ILE A 151 9.60 13.71 1.91
C ILE A 151 10.71 14.64 2.41
N MET A 152 11.44 15.29 1.50
CA MET A 152 12.48 16.28 1.81
C MET A 152 11.93 17.69 1.97
#